data_AF-A0A1Q9A8G1-F1
#
_entry.id   AF-A0A1Q9A8G1-F1
#
_cell.length_a   1.000
_cell.length_b   1.000
_cell.length_c   1.000
_cell.angle_alpha   90.00
_cell.angle_beta   90.00
_cell.angle_gamma   90.00
#
_symmetry.space_group_name_H-M   'P 1'
#
loop_
_entity.id
_entity.type
_entity.pdbx_description
1 polymer ?
#
loop_
_entity_poly.entity_id
_entity_poly.type
_entity_poly.pdbx_seq_one_letter_code
_entity_poly.pdbx_strand_id
1 'polypeptide(L)'
;MAHDSYKQSPGDAQLDHRRMLGFLAGNAACGAALGAGTAILLIWLDIGGLSGLLGHAAHPFIALAMLAFPMALLFGASAAASAVILMPYDDPDPPEA
;
A
#
# COMPACT_ATOMS: atom_id res chain seq x y z
N MET A 1 -3.61 -39.51 -22.71
CA MET A 1 -2.33 -39.37 -21.98
C MET A 1 -1.60 -38.14 -22.49
N ALA A 2 -1.77 -37.02 -21.79
CA ALA A 2 -0.81 -35.93 -21.59
C ALA A 2 -1.61 -34.79 -20.96
N HIS A 3 -1.47 -34.64 -19.64
CA HIS A 3 -1.97 -33.50 -18.89
C HIS A 3 -1.06 -32.33 -19.29
N ASP A 4 -1.48 -31.53 -20.28
CA ASP A 4 -0.74 -30.34 -20.68
C ASP A 4 -0.84 -29.34 -19.53
N SER A 5 0.12 -29.44 -18.62
CA SER A 5 0.48 -28.41 -17.65
C SER A 5 0.41 -27.07 -18.36
N TYR A 6 -0.57 -26.27 -17.94
CA TYR A 6 -0.76 -24.85 -18.21
C TYR A 6 0.58 -24.15 -18.47
N LYS A 7 1.03 -24.15 -19.73
CA LYS A 7 2.16 -23.34 -20.16
C LYS A 7 1.62 -21.94 -20.33
N GLN A 8 1.46 -21.23 -19.21
CA GLN A 8 1.39 -19.78 -19.25
C GLN A 8 2.61 -19.32 -20.07
N SER A 9 2.36 -18.68 -21.21
CA SER A 9 3.44 -18.06 -21.98
C SER A 9 4.22 -17.16 -21.02
N PRO A 10 5.56 -17.13 -21.05
CA PRO A 10 6.34 -16.25 -20.18
C PRO A 10 5.90 -14.78 -20.21
N GLY A 11 5.24 -14.35 -21.31
CA GLY A 11 4.62 -13.04 -21.43
C GLY A 11 3.33 -12.85 -20.61
N ASP A 12 2.47 -13.87 -20.52
CA ASP A 12 1.16 -13.78 -19.86
C ASP A 12 1.32 -13.68 -18.33
N ALA A 13 2.27 -14.41 -17.77
CA ALA A 13 2.59 -14.33 -16.33
C ALA A 13 3.16 -12.96 -15.93
N GLN A 14 3.94 -12.30 -16.80
CA GLN A 14 4.47 -10.96 -16.52
C GLN A 14 3.38 -9.88 -16.58
N LEU A 15 2.43 -10.02 -17.50
CA LEU A 15 1.32 -9.09 -17.63
C LEU A 15 0.39 -9.14 -16.42
N ASP A 16 0.12 -10.35 -15.94
CA ASP A 16 -0.66 -10.60 -14.73
C ASP A 16 0.02 -10.00 -13.49
N HIS A 17 1.33 -10.23 -13.32
CA HIS A 17 2.07 -9.66 -12.21
C HIS A 17 2.08 -8.12 -12.21
N ARG A 18 2.15 -7.49 -13.40
CA ARG A 18 2.07 -6.03 -13.53
C ARG A 18 0.68 -5.49 -13.14
N ARG A 19 -0.39 -6.21 -13.43
CA ARG A 19 -1.75 -5.84 -13.00
C ARG A 19 -1.89 -5.94 -11.49
N MET A 20 -1.36 -7.01 -10.89
CA MET A 20 -1.31 -7.17 -9.43
C MET A 20 -0.52 -6.04 -8.76
N LEU A 21 0.68 -5.72 -9.27
CA LEU A 21 1.49 -4.60 -8.75
C LEU A 21 0.81 -3.25 -8.92
N GLY A 22 0.10 -3.02 -10.03
CA GLY A 22 -0.68 -1.80 -10.24
C GLY A 22 -1.82 -1.66 -9.24
N PHE A 23 -2.57 -2.74 -9.00
CA PHE A 23 -3.62 -2.77 -7.97
C PHE A 23 -3.06 -2.54 -6.57
N LEU A 24 -1.93 -3.16 -6.25
CA LEU A 24 -1.26 -3.01 -4.97
C LEU A 24 -0.74 -1.58 -4.78
N ALA A 25 -0.12 -1.00 -5.81
CA ALA A 25 0.37 0.37 -5.79
C ALA A 25 -0.77 1.39 -5.60
N GLY A 26 -1.92 1.17 -6.24
CA GLY A 26 -3.11 2.01 -6.04
C GLY A 26 -3.61 1.99 -4.60
N ASN A 27 -3.75 0.80 -4.01
CA ASN A 27 -4.15 0.65 -2.60
C ASN A 27 -3.10 1.23 -1.65
N ALA A 28 -1.81 0.99 -1.92
CA ALA A 28 -0.71 1.55 -1.13
C ALA A 28 -0.71 3.09 -1.16
N ALA A 29 -0.96 3.70 -2.32
CA ALA A 29 -1.05 5.15 -2.46
C ALA A 29 -2.24 5.72 -1.67
N CYS A 30 -3.39 5.05 -1.72
CA CYS A 30 -4.57 5.42 -0.93
C CYS A 30 -4.28 5.35 0.58
N GLY A 31 -3.69 4.25 1.05
CA GLY A 31 -3.25 4.11 2.44
C GLY A 31 -2.23 5.18 2.82
N ALA A 32 -1.23 5.44 1.98
CA ALA A 32 -0.23 6.46 2.25
C ALA A 32 -0.82 7.86 2.40
N ALA A 33 -1.81 8.21 1.58
CA ALA A 33 -2.55 9.47 1.71
C ALA A 33 -3.30 9.56 3.05
N LEU A 34 -3.92 8.47 3.51
CA LEU A 34 -4.56 8.40 4.83
C LEU A 34 -3.54 8.55 5.97
N GLY A 35 -2.38 7.90 5.87
CA GLY A 35 -1.29 8.04 6.85
C GLY A 35 -0.77 9.48 6.93
N ALA A 36 -0.56 10.13 5.78
CA ALA A 36 -0.18 11.54 5.71
C ALA A 36 -1.27 12.46 6.29
N GLY A 37 -2.54 12.22 5.95
CA GLY A 37 -3.68 12.95 6.53
C GLY A 37 -3.78 12.77 8.05
N THR A 38 -3.48 11.57 8.55
CA THR A 38 -3.42 11.30 10.00
C THR A 38 -2.29 12.09 10.65
N ALA A 39 -1.10 12.13 10.06
CA ALA A 39 0.00 12.96 10.58
C ALA A 39 -0.38 14.45 10.63
N ILE A 40 -1.07 14.97 9.61
CA ILE A 40 -1.60 16.33 9.60
C ILE A 40 -2.60 16.54 10.74
N LEU A 41 -3.53 15.61 10.95
CA LEU A 41 -4.51 15.68 12.06
C LEU A 41 -3.83 15.68 13.43
N LEU A 42 -2.79 14.86 13.63
CA LEU A 42 -2.02 14.85 14.88
C LEU A 42 -1.40 16.21 15.18
N ILE A 43 -0.82 16.87 14.17
CA ILE A 43 -0.23 18.20 14.33
C ILE A 43 -1.31 19.25 14.54
N TRP A 44 -2.41 19.19 13.78
CA TRP A 44 -3.49 20.18 13.85
C TRP A 44 -4.25 20.14 15.18
N LEU A 45 -4.44 18.95 15.74
CA LEU A 45 -5.02 18.76 17.07
C LEU A 45 -4.01 18.94 18.21
N ASP A 46 -2.74 19.25 17.88
CA ASP A 46 -1.62 19.39 18.80
C ASP A 46 -1.44 18.19 19.76
N ILE A 47 -1.62 16.98 19.24
CA ILE A 47 -1.51 15.76 20.06
C ILE A 47 -0.07 15.63 20.57
N GLY A 48 0.09 15.60 21.89
CA GLY A 48 1.40 15.52 22.53
C GLY A 48 2.28 16.76 22.34
N GLY A 49 1.70 17.92 21.98
CA GLY A 49 2.44 19.17 21.78
C GLY A 49 3.24 19.21 20.47
N LEU A 50 2.89 18.36 19.50
CA LEU A 50 3.61 18.23 18.22
C LEU A 50 3.78 19.56 17.48
N SER A 51 2.80 20.45 17.52
CA SER A 51 2.91 21.76 16.85
C SER A 51 4.03 22.61 17.46
N GLY A 52 4.15 22.58 18.79
CA GLY A 52 5.23 23.24 19.52
C GLY A 52 6.59 22.63 19.24
N LEU A 53 6.69 21.29 19.20
CA LEU A 53 7.93 20.60 18.84
C LEU A 53 8.39 20.96 17.42
N LEU A 54 7.46 21.02 16.45
CA LEU A 54 7.78 21.43 15.09
C LEU A 54 8.22 22.91 15.04
N GLY A 55 7.58 23.79 15.81
CA GLY A 55 7.94 25.22 15.87
C GLY A 55 9.32 25.48 16.50
N HIS A 56 9.77 24.61 17.40
CA HIS A 56 11.09 24.72 18.04
C HIS A 56 12.22 24.00 17.29
N ALA A 57 11.88 23.16 16.31
CA ALA A 57 12.86 22.41 15.54
C ALA A 57 13.69 23.33 14.65
N ALA A 58 15.01 23.13 14.65
CA ALA A 58 15.91 23.85 13.74
C ALA A 58 15.58 23.60 12.26
N HIS A 59 15.04 22.42 11.94
CA HIS A 59 14.60 22.03 10.60
C HIS A 59 13.19 21.42 10.63
N PRO A 60 12.13 22.25 10.65
CA PRO A 60 10.75 21.79 10.83
C PRO A 60 10.28 20.84 9.71
N PHE A 61 10.76 21.03 8.48
CA PHE A 61 10.44 20.15 7.37
C PHE A 61 11.00 18.73 7.53
N ILE A 62 12.20 18.59 8.13
CA ILE A 62 12.79 17.28 8.40
C ILE A 62 12.00 16.58 9.49
N ALA A 63 11.64 17.29 10.57
CA ALA A 63 10.79 16.76 11.63
C ALA A 63 9.41 16.31 11.11
N LEU A 64 8.80 17.13 10.24
CA LEU A 64 7.54 16.78 9.58
C LEU A 64 7.70 15.53 8.72
N ALA A 65 8.77 15.44 7.92
CA ALA A 65 9.04 14.25 7.10
C ALA A 65 9.25 13.01 7.97
N MET A 66 9.98 13.12 9.08
CA MET A 66 10.20 12.01 10.03
C MET A 66 8.91 11.49 10.66
N LEU A 67 7.87 12.33 10.79
CA LEU A 67 6.56 11.90 11.27
C LEU A 67 5.68 11.36 10.14
N ALA A 68 5.53 12.15 9.06
CA ALA A 68 4.59 11.86 7.99
C ALA A 68 5.04 10.65 7.14
N PHE A 69 6.34 10.48 6.92
CA PHE A 69 6.88 9.40 6.10
C PHE A 69 6.59 8.00 6.67
N PRO A 70 6.96 7.67 7.93
CA PRO A 70 6.64 6.36 8.48
C PRO A 70 5.13 6.14 8.61
N MET A 71 4.34 7.18 8.90
CA MET A 71 2.88 7.07 8.93
C MET A 71 2.29 6.74 7.56
N ALA A 72 2.74 7.43 6.51
CA ALA A 72 2.35 7.13 5.13
C ALA A 72 2.76 5.71 4.73
N LEU A 73 3.98 5.27 5.06
CA LEU A 73 4.42 3.90 4.80
C LEU A 73 3.59 2.87 5.56
N LEU A 74 3.29 3.11 6.83
CA LEU A 74 2.52 2.18 7.66
C LEU A 74 1.11 1.97 7.11
N PHE A 75 0.38 3.05 6.84
CA PHE A 75 -0.96 2.95 6.29
C PHE A 75 -0.95 2.44 4.84
N GLY A 76 0.03 2.84 4.04
CA GLY A 76 0.20 2.33 2.69
C GLY A 76 0.43 0.82 2.67
N ALA A 77 1.32 0.31 3.53
CA ALA A 77 1.57 -1.12 3.68
C ALA A 77 0.33 -1.87 4.20
N SER A 78 -0.42 -1.29 5.15
CA SER A 78 -1.65 -1.87 5.66
C SER A 78 -2.74 -1.97 4.60
N ALA A 79 -2.96 -0.92 3.80
CA ALA A 79 -3.91 -0.92 2.70
C ALA A 79 -3.50 -1.91 1.60
N ALA A 80 -2.21 -1.95 1.26
CA ALA A 80 -1.63 -2.91 0.33
C ALA A 80 -1.84 -4.36 0.80
N ALA A 81 -1.53 -4.66 2.06
CA ALA A 81 -1.74 -5.98 2.64
C ALA A 81 -3.23 -6.39 2.63
N SER A 82 -4.11 -5.46 2.96
CA SER A 82 -5.57 -5.68 2.90
C SER A 82 -6.03 -6.01 1.48
N ALA A 83 -5.47 -5.31 0.49
CA ALA A 83 -5.77 -5.53 -0.92
C ALA A 83 -5.31 -6.92 -1.40
N VAL A 84 -4.14 -7.40 -0.96
CA VAL A 84 -3.67 -8.77 -1.25
C VAL A 84 -4.62 -9.81 -0.65
N ILE A 85 -5.06 -9.63 0.59
CA ILE A 85 -5.98 -10.56 1.26
C ILE A 85 -7.34 -10.62 0.55
N LEU A 86 -7.82 -9.50 0.03
CA LEU A 86 -9.11 -9.40 -0.67
C LEU A 86 -9.04 -9.71 -2.17
N MET A 87 -7.86 -9.99 -2.72
CA MET A 87 -7.70 -10.23 -4.14
C MET A 87 -8.48 -11.49 -4.55
N PRO A 88 -9.48 -11.39 -5.45
CA PRO A 88 -10.16 -12.57 -5.96
C PRO A 88 -9.18 -13.31 -6.86
N TYR A 89 -8.73 -14.48 -6.44
CA TYR A 89 -8.05 -15.42 -7.33
C TYR A 89 -9.15 -16.11 -8.15
N ASP A 90 -9.01 -16.14 -9.47
CA ASP A 90 -9.92 -16.90 -10.32
C ASP A 90 -9.84 -18.38 -9.89
N ASP A 91 -10.96 -18.95 -9.45
CA ASP A 91 -11.06 -20.37 -9.14
C ASP A 91 -10.82 -21.16 -10.44
N PRO A 92 -9.95 -22.19 -10.43
CA PRO A 92 -9.74 -23.02 -11.61
C PRO A 92 -11.07 -23.67 -12.02
N ASP A 93 -11.35 -23.67 -13.32
CA ASP A 93 -12.58 -24.25 -13.89
C ASP A 93 -12.82 -25.67 -13.33
N PRO A 94 -14.06 -26.03 -12.98
CA PRO A 94 -14.37 -27.37 -12.51
C PRO A 94 -14.00 -28.40 -13.59
N PRO A 95 -13.47 -29.58 -13.23
CA PRO A 95 -13.09 -30.59 -14.21
C PRO A 95 -14.31 -30.98 -15.04
N GLU A 96 -14.18 -30.92 -16.37
CA GLU A 96 -15.20 -31.40 -17.29
C GLU A 96 -15.53 -32.87 -16.96
N ALA A 97 -16.81 -33.14 -16.65
CA ALA A 97 -17.33 -34.43 -16.23
C ALA A 97 -17.69 -35.34 -17.41
#